data_AF-A0A7Y1AA84-F1
#
_entry.id   AF-A0A7Y1AA84-F1
#
_cell.length_a   1.000
_cell.length_b   1.000
_cell.length_c   1.000
_cell.angle_alpha   90.00
_cell.angle_beta   90.00
_cell.angle_gamma   90.00
#
_symmetry.space_group_name_H-M   'P 1'
#
loop_
_entity.id
_entity.type
_entity.pdbx_description
1 polymer ?
#
loop_
_entity_poly.entity_id
_entity_poly.type
_entity_poly.pdbx_seq_one_letter_code
_entity_poly.pdbx_strand_id
1 'polypeptide(L)'
;MTTPYEWKIGYADASTANYGNVVEEYLNWVVQPSLTALNARQQELAADENTGSAFALSEHVQLIRRVRMTFALSIQSLFEQQLRSYLIACARGFTIEGVSLKKLEKDRWGDELNRSFFKVRGIELQTFDSYETLTQLQMLGNACRHGEGDSARSLHAKHGHLWPEPTLYPWADPANVPSPPVEEILITFELLSRYVAAIVLFWMDISRHGVESLVERQPGLQWMVLRLLERRIPLLEAITPARVG
;
A
#
# COMPACT_ATOMS: atom_id res chain seq x y z
N MET A 1 -32.41 13.06 3.92
CA MET A 1 -31.36 12.41 3.10
C MET A 1 -30.52 13.54 2.51
N THR A 2 -29.26 13.67 2.93
CA THR A 2 -28.33 14.65 2.36
C THR A 2 -28.01 14.22 0.94
N THR A 3 -28.18 15.12 -0.02
CA THR A 3 -27.79 14.92 -1.41
C THR A 3 -26.32 14.46 -1.47
N PRO A 4 -25.99 13.41 -2.25
CA PRO A 4 -24.59 13.02 -2.47
C PRO A 4 -23.80 14.22 -2.99
N TYR A 5 -22.57 14.39 -2.52
CA TYR A 5 -21.70 15.43 -3.05
C TYR A 5 -21.41 15.13 -4.53
N GLU A 6 -21.78 16.06 -5.42
CA GLU A 6 -21.53 15.93 -6.86
C GLU A 6 -20.01 15.96 -7.12
N TRP A 7 -19.50 14.93 -7.80
CA TRP A 7 -18.07 14.86 -8.13
C TRP A 7 -17.65 16.08 -8.96
N LYS A 8 -16.74 16.87 -8.41
CA LYS A 8 -16.17 18.03 -9.12
C LYS A 8 -14.84 17.65 -9.72
N ILE A 9 -14.80 17.60 -11.05
CA ILE A 9 -13.56 17.39 -11.78
C ILE A 9 -12.71 18.64 -11.71
N GLY A 10 -11.44 18.46 -11.36
CA GLY A 10 -10.44 19.52 -11.36
C GLY A 10 -9.09 19.04 -11.87
N TYR A 11 -8.09 19.91 -11.75
CA TYR A 11 -6.71 19.62 -12.15
C TYR A 11 -6.13 18.37 -11.47
N ALA A 12 -6.55 18.10 -10.23
CA ALA A 12 -6.15 16.92 -9.47
C ALA A 12 -6.50 15.61 -10.19
N ASP A 13 -7.69 15.54 -10.82
CA ASP A 13 -8.16 14.36 -11.55
C ASP A 13 -7.30 14.03 -12.76
N ALA A 14 -6.84 15.05 -13.50
CA ALA A 14 -6.01 14.87 -14.68
C ALA A 14 -4.65 14.23 -14.36
N SER A 15 -4.18 14.35 -13.11
CA SER A 15 -2.88 13.83 -12.68
C SER A 15 -2.96 12.41 -12.09
N THR A 16 -4.16 11.87 -11.87
CA THR A 16 -4.36 10.58 -11.18
C THR A 16 -3.74 9.40 -11.90
N ALA A 17 -3.78 9.38 -13.24
CA ALA A 17 -3.14 8.35 -14.05
C ALA A 17 -1.62 8.27 -13.84
N ASN A 18 -0.97 9.40 -13.55
CA ASN A 18 0.48 9.42 -13.31
C ASN A 18 0.84 8.80 -11.96
N TYR A 19 -0.03 8.87 -10.95
CA TYR A 19 0.28 8.32 -9.63
C TYR A 19 0.40 6.80 -9.63
N GLY A 20 -0.45 6.09 -10.38
CA GLY A 20 -0.33 4.64 -10.58
C GLY A 20 0.99 4.27 -11.25
N ASN A 21 1.28 4.91 -12.39
CA ASN A 21 2.50 4.63 -13.17
C ASN A 21 3.78 4.82 -12.34
N VAL A 22 3.88 5.89 -11.53
CA VAL A 22 5.06 6.17 -10.71
C VAL A 22 5.35 5.04 -9.72
N VAL A 23 4.32 4.43 -9.13
CA VAL A 23 4.51 3.35 -8.14
C VAL A 23 4.84 2.02 -8.85
N GLU A 24 4.27 1.77 -10.04
CA GLU A 24 4.65 0.63 -10.88
C GLU A 24 6.11 0.73 -11.36
N GLU A 25 6.53 1.90 -11.82
CA GLU A 25 7.91 2.16 -12.21
C GLU A 25 8.86 2.00 -11.02
N TYR A 26 8.47 2.47 -9.83
CA TYR A 26 9.26 2.26 -8.62
C TYR A 26 9.45 0.77 -8.32
N LEU A 27 8.39 -0.04 -8.42
CA LEU A 27 8.48 -1.49 -8.23
C LEU A 27 9.41 -2.13 -9.27
N ASN A 28 9.18 -1.84 -10.55
CA ASN A 28 9.85 -2.52 -11.67
C ASN A 28 11.30 -2.08 -11.86
N TRP A 29 11.60 -0.80 -11.65
CA TRP A 29 12.91 -0.22 -11.97
C TRP A 29 13.81 -0.05 -10.75
N VAL A 30 13.25 -0.07 -9.53
CA VAL A 30 14.02 0.09 -8.29
C VAL A 30 13.94 -1.14 -7.41
N VAL A 31 12.73 -1.57 -7.01
CA VAL A 31 12.56 -2.64 -6.03
C VAL A 31 13.01 -3.99 -6.60
N GLN A 32 12.46 -4.39 -7.75
CA GLN A 32 12.74 -5.70 -8.36
C GLN A 32 14.23 -5.89 -8.69
N PRO A 33 14.93 -4.94 -9.36
CA PRO A 33 16.35 -5.13 -9.67
C PRO A 33 17.21 -5.16 -8.41
N SER A 34 16.89 -4.34 -7.40
CA SER A 34 17.62 -4.32 -6.13
C SER A 34 17.50 -5.65 -5.39
N LEU A 35 16.29 -6.20 -5.28
CA LEU A 35 16.08 -7.50 -4.64
C LEU A 35 16.73 -8.64 -5.43
N THR A 36 16.70 -8.56 -6.76
CA THR A 36 17.37 -9.55 -7.63
C THR A 36 18.87 -9.57 -7.37
N ALA A 37 19.53 -8.41 -7.36
CA ALA A 37 20.96 -8.30 -7.08
C ALA A 37 21.32 -8.78 -5.68
N LEU A 38 20.53 -8.42 -4.67
CA LEU A 38 20.75 -8.89 -3.30
C LEU A 38 20.59 -10.42 -3.17
N ASN A 39 19.57 -11.01 -3.80
CA ASN A 39 19.37 -12.46 -3.77
C ASN A 39 20.49 -13.20 -4.52
N ALA A 40 20.98 -12.67 -5.65
CA ALA A 40 22.12 -13.23 -6.37
C ALA A 40 23.38 -13.25 -5.47
N ARG A 41 23.66 -12.15 -4.77
CA ARG A 41 24.78 -12.09 -3.82
C ARG A 41 24.61 -13.07 -2.65
N GLN A 42 23.38 -13.28 -2.17
CA GLN A 42 23.10 -14.28 -1.14
C GLN A 42 23.46 -15.70 -1.63
N GLN A 43 23.13 -16.03 -2.88
CA GLN A 43 23.45 -17.32 -3.48
C GLN A 43 24.97 -17.53 -3.63
N GLU A 44 25.70 -16.51 -4.05
CA GLU A 44 27.17 -16.54 -4.10
C GLU A 44 27.79 -16.81 -2.73
N LEU A 45 27.34 -16.09 -1.69
CA LEU A 45 27.83 -16.25 -0.32
C LEU A 45 27.49 -17.62 0.26
N ALA A 46 26.33 -18.19 -0.10
CA ALA A 46 25.92 -19.51 0.35
C ALA A 46 26.69 -20.66 -0.32
N ALA A 47 27.24 -20.43 -1.51
CA ALA A 47 28.05 -21.41 -2.23
C ALA A 47 29.53 -21.38 -1.83
N ASP A 48 29.98 -20.38 -1.07
CA ASP A 48 31.36 -20.25 -0.61
C ASP A 48 31.62 -21.09 0.65
N GLU A 49 32.52 -22.06 0.57
CA GLU A 49 32.85 -23.00 1.66
C GLU A 49 33.80 -22.43 2.72
N ASN A 50 34.28 -21.19 2.57
CA ASN A 50 35.18 -20.56 3.54
C ASN A 50 34.49 -20.27 4.88
N THR A 51 35.14 -20.51 6.02
CA THR A 51 34.55 -20.26 7.36
C THR A 51 34.05 -18.82 7.59
N GLY A 52 34.64 -17.82 6.91
CA GLY A 52 34.19 -16.43 6.94
C GLY A 52 32.90 -16.16 6.17
N SER A 53 32.54 -17.01 5.20
CA SER A 53 31.35 -16.85 4.36
C SER A 53 30.06 -16.99 5.15
N ALA A 54 30.04 -17.83 6.20
CA ALA A 54 28.87 -18.04 7.04
C ALA A 54 28.45 -16.77 7.80
N PHE A 55 29.42 -16.00 8.31
CA PHE A 55 29.15 -14.70 8.95
C PHE A 55 28.65 -13.67 7.93
N ALA A 56 29.32 -13.57 6.79
CA ALA A 56 28.92 -12.68 5.71
C ALA A 56 27.52 -13.00 5.18
N LEU A 57 27.15 -14.28 5.07
CA LEU A 57 25.83 -14.73 4.68
C LEU A 57 24.77 -14.29 5.69
N SER A 58 25.03 -14.48 6.99
CA SER A 58 24.12 -14.06 8.06
C SER A 58 23.87 -12.54 8.03
N GLU A 59 24.92 -11.74 7.92
CA GLU A 59 24.80 -10.28 7.81
C GLU A 59 24.04 -9.86 6.53
N HIS A 60 24.30 -10.54 5.42
CA HIS A 60 23.63 -10.28 4.14
C HIS A 60 22.14 -10.63 4.18
N VAL A 61 21.75 -11.70 4.87
CA VAL A 61 20.32 -12.02 5.11
C VAL A 61 19.65 -10.91 5.93
N GLN A 62 20.32 -10.38 6.95
CA GLN A 62 19.79 -9.26 7.73
C GLN A 62 19.67 -7.97 6.90
N LEU A 63 20.65 -7.71 6.03
CA LEU A 63 20.58 -6.61 5.08
C LEU A 63 19.35 -6.74 4.16
N ILE A 64 19.11 -7.92 3.59
CA ILE A 64 17.93 -8.17 2.73
C ILE A 64 16.63 -7.87 3.47
N ARG A 65 16.49 -8.31 4.73
CA ARG A 65 15.30 -8.04 5.55
C ARG A 65 15.08 -6.54 5.74
N ARG A 66 16.13 -5.81 6.14
CA ARG A 66 16.06 -4.34 6.31
C ARG A 66 15.72 -3.61 5.02
N VAL A 67 16.28 -4.03 3.89
CA VAL A 67 15.98 -3.45 2.58
C VAL A 67 14.52 -3.67 2.20
N ARG A 68 13.96 -4.86 2.45
CA ARG A 68 12.53 -5.14 2.20
C ARG A 68 11.60 -4.29 3.06
N MET A 69 11.92 -4.12 4.35
CA MET A 69 11.20 -3.18 5.22
C MET A 69 11.27 -1.74 4.70
N THR A 70 12.44 -1.32 4.22
CA THR A 70 12.63 0.01 3.62
C THR A 70 11.76 0.17 2.36
N PHE A 71 11.67 -0.85 1.50
CA PHE A 71 10.79 -0.83 0.34
C PHE A 71 9.31 -0.80 0.69
N ALA A 72 8.87 -1.55 1.71
CA ALA A 72 7.48 -1.47 2.18
C ALA A 72 7.15 -0.05 2.69
N LEU A 73 8.06 0.54 3.47
CA LEU A 73 7.92 1.91 3.98
C LEU A 73 7.90 2.96 2.85
N SER A 74 8.74 2.82 1.84
CA SER A 74 8.79 3.76 0.71
C SER A 74 7.53 3.68 -0.16
N ILE A 75 7.03 2.47 -0.45
CA ILE A 75 5.75 2.27 -1.16
C ILE A 75 4.60 2.91 -0.38
N GLN A 76 4.53 2.66 0.93
CA GLN A 76 3.54 3.29 1.81
C GLN A 76 3.63 4.82 1.77
N SER A 77 4.86 5.36 1.85
CA SER A 77 5.10 6.81 1.87
C SER A 77 4.75 7.47 0.53
N LEU A 78 5.06 6.82 -0.59
CA LEU A 78 4.67 7.29 -1.93
C LEU A 78 3.15 7.45 -2.01
N PHE A 79 2.40 6.40 -1.69
CA PHE A 79 0.94 6.45 -1.72
C PHE A 79 0.37 7.50 -0.76
N GLU A 80 0.91 7.57 0.47
CA GLU A 80 0.50 8.55 1.48
C GLU A 80 0.62 10.00 0.96
N GLN A 81 1.74 10.31 0.33
CA GLN A 81 2.04 11.62 -0.24
C GLN A 81 1.16 11.93 -1.47
N GLN A 82 0.96 10.97 -2.35
CA GLN A 82 0.08 11.11 -3.51
C GLN A 82 -1.36 11.40 -3.07
N LEU A 83 -1.90 10.62 -2.12
CA LEU A 83 -3.25 10.79 -1.61
C LEU A 83 -3.46 12.16 -0.97
N ARG A 84 -2.51 12.62 -0.14
CA ARG A 84 -2.57 13.97 0.47
C ARG A 84 -2.51 15.06 -0.58
N SER A 85 -1.55 14.97 -1.50
CA SER A 85 -1.37 15.95 -2.58
C SER A 85 -2.64 16.08 -3.42
N TYR A 86 -3.25 14.95 -3.75
CA TYR A 86 -4.51 14.88 -4.46
C TYR A 86 -5.66 15.53 -3.71
N LEU A 87 -5.88 15.17 -2.43
CA LEU A 87 -6.96 15.75 -1.63
C LEU A 87 -6.78 17.26 -1.44
N ILE A 88 -5.54 17.71 -1.20
CA ILE A 88 -5.20 19.14 -1.09
C ILE A 88 -5.48 19.86 -2.40
N ALA A 89 -5.11 19.28 -3.54
CA ALA A 89 -5.39 19.86 -4.85
C ALA A 89 -6.89 19.97 -5.13
N CYS A 90 -7.68 18.96 -4.76
CA CYS A 90 -9.15 19.01 -4.84
C CYS A 90 -9.73 20.15 -3.98
N ALA A 91 -9.31 20.24 -2.71
CA ALA A 91 -9.79 21.26 -1.77
C ALA A 91 -9.29 22.68 -2.08
N ARG A 92 -8.23 22.84 -2.86
CA ARG A 92 -7.80 24.15 -3.39
C ARG A 92 -8.63 24.58 -4.59
N GLY A 93 -9.07 23.63 -5.41
CA GLY A 93 -9.91 23.90 -6.58
C GLY A 93 -11.33 24.35 -6.20
N PHE A 94 -11.83 23.93 -5.03
CA PHE A 94 -13.19 24.22 -4.59
C PHE A 94 -13.24 24.44 -3.07
N THR A 95 -14.01 25.43 -2.61
CA THR A 95 -14.32 25.57 -1.18
C THR A 95 -15.23 24.43 -0.74
N ILE A 96 -14.76 23.60 0.21
CA ILE A 96 -15.50 22.45 0.75
C ILE A 96 -15.73 22.67 2.24
N GLU A 97 -17.00 22.69 2.65
CA GLU A 97 -17.38 22.97 4.03
C GLU A 97 -16.80 21.95 5.02
N GLY A 98 -16.18 22.44 6.09
CA GLY A 98 -15.60 21.59 7.13
C GLY A 98 -14.39 20.76 6.69
N VAL A 99 -13.74 21.14 5.58
CA VAL A 99 -12.43 20.64 5.14
C VAL A 99 -11.44 21.80 5.15
N SER A 100 -10.28 21.61 5.78
CA SER A 100 -9.18 22.58 5.74
C SER A 100 -7.90 21.91 5.28
N LEU A 101 -7.02 22.67 4.61
CA LEU A 101 -5.76 22.11 4.07
C LEU A 101 -4.89 21.50 5.18
N LYS A 102 -4.77 22.20 6.32
CA LYS A 102 -4.05 21.71 7.51
C LYS A 102 -4.61 20.40 8.05
N LYS A 103 -5.92 20.19 7.91
CA LYS A 103 -6.58 18.94 8.30
C LYS A 103 -6.18 17.81 7.33
N LEU A 104 -6.26 18.05 6.03
CA LEU A 104 -5.87 17.06 5.00
C LEU A 104 -4.39 16.65 5.07
N GLU A 105 -3.50 17.55 5.50
CA GLU A 105 -2.09 17.25 5.71
C GLU A 105 -1.83 16.28 6.88
N LYS A 106 -2.72 16.27 7.87
CA LYS A 106 -2.47 15.64 9.19
C LYS A 106 -3.43 14.51 9.55
N ASP A 107 -4.55 14.38 8.85
CA ASP A 107 -5.52 13.33 9.13
C ASP A 107 -4.86 11.95 9.06
N ARG A 108 -5.11 11.15 10.10
CA ARG A 108 -4.56 9.80 10.20
C ARG A 108 -5.37 8.84 9.33
N TRP A 109 -4.70 7.82 8.79
CA TRP A 109 -5.38 6.71 8.11
C TRP A 109 -6.44 6.08 9.02
N GLY A 110 -7.59 5.71 8.46
CA GLY A 110 -8.77 5.30 9.21
C GLY A 110 -9.83 6.40 9.24
N ASP A 111 -10.57 6.50 10.34
CA ASP A 111 -11.79 7.33 10.42
C ASP A 111 -11.59 8.80 10.06
N GLU A 112 -10.46 9.40 10.43
CA GLU A 112 -10.15 10.80 10.13
C GLU A 112 -10.01 11.03 8.63
N LEU A 113 -9.13 10.26 7.97
CA LEU A 113 -8.90 10.36 6.54
C LEU A 113 -10.11 9.89 5.73
N ASN A 114 -10.80 8.82 6.15
CA ASN A 114 -12.04 8.35 5.52
C ASN A 114 -13.09 9.47 5.47
N ARG A 115 -13.29 10.17 6.59
CA ARG A 115 -14.24 11.29 6.68
C ARG A 115 -13.83 12.44 5.77
N SER A 116 -12.55 12.80 5.76
CA SER A 116 -12.07 13.87 4.89
C SER A 116 -12.16 13.51 3.41
N PHE A 117 -11.82 12.28 3.05
CA PHE A 117 -11.97 11.76 1.69
C PHE A 117 -13.44 11.81 1.25
N PHE A 118 -14.37 11.34 2.07
CA PHE A 118 -15.80 11.42 1.79
C PHE A 118 -16.28 12.86 1.59
N LYS A 119 -15.85 13.79 2.44
CA LYS A 119 -16.19 15.22 2.26
C LYS A 119 -15.64 15.80 0.96
N VAL A 120 -14.45 15.38 0.54
CA VAL A 120 -13.80 15.91 -0.66
C VAL A 120 -14.36 15.28 -1.94
N ARG A 121 -14.73 13.99 -1.91
CA ARG A 121 -15.09 13.23 -3.11
C ARG A 121 -16.52 12.71 -3.18
N GLY A 122 -17.27 12.76 -2.09
CA GLY A 122 -18.64 12.25 -2.04
C GLY A 122 -18.77 10.73 -2.08
N ILE A 123 -17.64 10.01 -2.05
CA ILE A 123 -17.57 8.55 -2.04
C ILE A 123 -16.77 8.07 -0.84
N GLU A 124 -17.18 6.94 -0.27
CA GLU A 124 -16.55 6.39 0.92
C GLU A 124 -15.22 5.71 0.55
N LEU A 125 -14.13 6.05 1.22
CA LEU A 125 -12.82 5.43 0.94
C LEU A 125 -12.85 3.90 1.18
N GLN A 126 -13.72 3.46 2.10
CA GLN A 126 -13.87 2.08 2.51
C GLN A 126 -14.56 1.19 1.47
N THR A 127 -15.24 1.76 0.47
CA THR A 127 -15.93 0.99 -0.57
C THR A 127 -15.02 0.61 -1.74
N PHE A 128 -13.76 1.05 -1.72
CA PHE A 128 -12.76 0.66 -2.72
C PHE A 128 -12.26 -0.75 -2.43
N ASP A 129 -12.18 -1.60 -3.45
CA ASP A 129 -11.66 -2.96 -3.32
C ASP A 129 -10.20 -3.00 -2.83
N SER A 130 -9.43 -1.94 -3.07
CA SER A 130 -8.06 -1.78 -2.57
C SER A 130 -7.97 -1.42 -1.09
N TYR A 131 -9.05 -1.03 -0.42
CA TYR A 131 -9.02 -0.43 0.91
C TYR A 131 -8.35 -1.30 1.98
N GLU A 132 -8.70 -2.59 2.05
CA GLU A 132 -8.14 -3.51 3.05
C GLU A 132 -6.65 -3.75 2.81
N THR A 133 -6.24 -3.91 1.55
CA THR A 133 -4.82 -4.10 1.19
C THR A 133 -4.01 -2.84 1.48
N LEU A 134 -4.57 -1.65 1.20
CA LEU A 134 -3.96 -0.38 1.57
C LEU A 134 -3.90 -0.18 3.09
N THR A 135 -4.92 -0.61 3.83
CA THR A 135 -4.91 -0.58 5.30
C THR A 135 -3.79 -1.46 5.86
N GLN A 136 -3.62 -2.66 5.32
CA GLN A 136 -2.48 -3.53 5.66
C GLN A 136 -1.13 -2.84 5.36
N LEU A 137 -0.99 -2.20 4.19
CA LEU A 137 0.22 -1.43 3.83
C LEU A 137 0.50 -0.30 4.84
N GLN A 138 -0.51 0.43 5.29
CA GLN A 138 -0.35 1.50 6.28
C GLN A 138 0.13 0.96 7.63
N MET A 139 -0.44 -0.17 8.07
CA MET A 139 -0.01 -0.83 9.30
C MET A 139 1.44 -1.34 9.19
N LEU A 140 1.79 -1.97 8.06
CA LEU A 140 3.14 -2.45 7.78
C LEU A 140 4.15 -1.31 7.73
N GLY A 141 3.88 -0.24 6.98
CA GLY A 141 4.77 0.91 6.90
C GLY A 141 5.01 1.56 8.27
N ASN A 142 3.96 1.68 9.10
CA ASN A 142 4.11 2.18 10.46
C ASN A 142 4.98 1.26 11.34
N ALA A 143 4.82 -0.07 11.23
CA ALA A 143 5.67 -1.03 11.92
C ALA A 143 7.13 -0.93 11.44
N CYS A 144 7.36 -0.86 10.12
CA CYS A 144 8.71 -0.69 9.56
C CYS A 144 9.39 0.63 9.97
N ARG A 145 8.61 1.70 10.17
CA ARG A 145 9.12 3.02 10.59
C ARG A 145 9.50 3.07 12.06
N HIS A 146 8.67 2.49 12.92
CA HIS A 146 8.79 2.65 14.37
C HIS A 146 9.44 1.44 15.06
N GLY A 147 9.58 0.31 14.35
CA GLY A 147 10.05 -0.94 14.93
C GLY A 147 9.03 -1.49 15.93
N GLU A 148 9.54 -2.05 17.03
CA GLU A 148 8.73 -2.62 18.10
C GLU A 148 7.78 -1.59 18.74
N GLY A 149 6.51 -1.95 18.88
CA GLY A 149 5.51 -1.06 19.47
C GLY A 149 4.06 -1.41 19.16
N ASP A 150 3.16 -0.46 19.39
CA ASP A 150 1.71 -0.65 19.18
C ASP A 150 1.36 -0.97 17.74
N SER A 151 2.05 -0.36 16.78
CA SER A 151 1.87 -0.62 15.34
C SER A 151 2.21 -2.06 14.98
N ALA A 152 3.33 -2.58 15.49
CA ALA A 152 3.77 -3.96 15.29
C ALA A 152 2.80 -4.96 15.92
N ARG A 153 2.40 -4.73 17.18
CA ARG A 153 1.41 -5.57 17.89
C ARG A 153 0.07 -5.59 17.17
N SER A 154 -0.41 -4.43 16.72
CA SER A 154 -1.66 -4.32 15.97
C SER A 154 -1.58 -5.04 14.63
N LEU A 155 -0.45 -4.93 13.92
CA LEU A 155 -0.21 -5.63 12.67
C LEU A 155 -0.20 -7.15 12.88
N HIS A 156 0.50 -7.66 13.90
CA HIS A 156 0.51 -9.08 14.23
C HIS A 156 -0.89 -9.60 14.60
N ALA A 157 -1.64 -8.85 15.41
CA ALA A 157 -3.00 -9.25 15.80
C ALA A 157 -3.96 -9.38 14.61
N LYS A 158 -3.83 -8.54 13.58
CA LYS A 158 -4.72 -8.56 12.39
C LYS A 158 -4.17 -9.39 11.22
N HIS A 159 -2.86 -9.47 11.09
CA HIS A 159 -2.15 -10.05 9.96
C HIS A 159 -0.99 -10.93 10.40
N GLY A 160 -1.21 -11.79 11.40
CA GLY A 160 -0.20 -12.68 11.97
C GLY A 160 0.48 -13.60 10.95
N HIS A 161 -0.22 -13.94 9.86
CA HIS A 161 0.34 -14.71 8.73
C HIS A 161 1.55 -14.05 8.05
N LEU A 162 1.80 -12.75 8.30
CA LEU A 162 3.00 -12.07 7.81
C LEU A 162 4.26 -12.51 8.56
N TRP A 163 4.14 -13.15 9.71
CA TRP A 163 5.24 -13.79 10.40
C TRP A 163 5.28 -15.27 10.02
N PRO A 164 6.47 -15.84 9.80
CA PRO A 164 6.58 -17.29 9.71
C PRO A 164 6.01 -17.91 10.99
N GLU A 165 5.36 -19.06 10.87
CA GLU A 165 4.89 -19.84 12.03
C GLU A 165 6.00 -19.89 13.08
N PRO A 166 5.72 -19.60 14.36
CA PRO A 166 6.73 -19.62 15.38
C PRO A 166 7.42 -20.98 15.30
N THR A 167 8.71 -21.00 14.93
CA THR A 167 9.55 -22.15 15.25
C THR A 167 9.37 -22.34 16.73
N LEU A 168 8.64 -23.39 17.10
CA LEU A 168 8.14 -23.70 18.45
C LEU A 168 9.21 -23.36 19.49
N TYR A 169 9.21 -22.11 19.95
CA TYR A 169 9.99 -21.75 21.11
C TYR A 169 9.23 -22.36 22.27
N PRO A 170 9.87 -23.21 23.11
CA PRO A 170 9.21 -23.76 24.27
C PRO A 170 9.00 -22.62 25.29
N TRP A 171 7.95 -21.84 25.08
CA TRP A 171 7.53 -20.82 26.03
C TRP A 171 6.91 -21.55 27.22
N ALA A 172 7.46 -21.31 28.41
CA ALA A 172 7.02 -21.95 29.64
C ALA A 172 5.56 -21.58 30.02
N ASP A 173 5.03 -20.48 29.47
CA ASP A 173 3.67 -20.00 29.69
C ASP A 173 2.97 -19.68 28.36
N PRO A 174 1.99 -20.49 27.93
CA PRO A 174 1.20 -20.23 26.72
C PRO A 174 0.40 -18.92 26.78
N ALA A 175 0.14 -18.37 27.97
CA ALA A 175 -0.61 -17.13 28.15
C ALA A 175 0.24 -15.87 27.95
N ASN A 176 1.57 -15.99 27.86
CA ASN A 176 2.50 -14.86 27.84
C ASN A 176 3.53 -14.98 26.71
N VAL A 177 3.10 -15.44 25.53
CA VAL A 177 3.93 -15.52 24.33
C VAL A 177 4.23 -14.09 23.84
N PRO A 178 5.50 -13.67 23.81
CA PRO A 178 5.85 -12.35 23.30
C PRO A 178 5.48 -12.23 21.81
N SER A 179 5.10 -11.03 21.38
CA SER A 179 4.91 -10.78 19.94
C SER A 179 6.23 -11.02 19.20
N PRO A 180 6.21 -11.67 18.03
CA PRO A 180 7.42 -11.91 17.28
C PRO A 180 8.04 -10.57 16.82
N PRO A 181 9.38 -10.48 16.73
CA PRO A 181 10.05 -9.26 16.32
C PRO A 181 9.59 -8.75 14.95
N VAL A 182 9.57 -7.42 14.78
CA VAL A 182 9.24 -6.77 13.50
C VAL A 182 10.23 -7.15 12.41
N GLU A 183 11.49 -7.39 12.75
CA GLU A 183 12.51 -7.83 11.80
C GLU A 183 12.25 -9.24 11.23
N GLU A 184 11.34 -10.00 11.83
CA GLU A 184 10.93 -11.33 11.37
C GLU A 184 9.72 -11.31 10.42
N ILE A 185 9.15 -10.13 10.13
CA ILE A 185 8.09 -10.01 9.12
C ILE A 185 8.59 -10.52 7.77
N LEU A 186 7.84 -11.45 7.18
CA LEU A 186 8.07 -12.01 5.85
C LEU A 186 7.57 -11.06 4.76
N ILE A 187 8.38 -10.06 4.43
CA ILE A 187 8.12 -9.15 3.31
C ILE A 187 8.67 -9.77 2.02
N THR A 188 7.81 -10.38 1.20
CA THR A 188 8.20 -10.94 -0.10
C THR A 188 8.06 -9.92 -1.23
N PHE A 189 8.70 -10.18 -2.38
CA PHE A 189 8.45 -9.38 -3.58
C PHE A 189 6.97 -9.44 -4.01
N GLU A 190 6.33 -10.61 -3.86
CA GLU A 190 4.90 -10.81 -4.11
C GLU A 190 4.04 -9.86 -3.26
N LEU A 191 4.37 -9.74 -1.97
CA LEU A 191 3.65 -8.87 -1.05
C LEU A 191 3.82 -7.39 -1.43
N LEU A 192 5.04 -6.97 -1.78
CA LEU A 192 5.31 -5.60 -2.26
C LEU A 192 4.55 -5.32 -3.57
N SER A 193 4.53 -6.28 -4.49
CA SER A 193 3.82 -6.20 -5.76
C SER A 193 2.31 -6.08 -5.56
N ARG A 194 1.76 -6.84 -4.61
CA ARG A 194 0.35 -6.75 -4.20
C ARG A 194 0.00 -5.35 -3.67
N TYR A 195 0.86 -4.74 -2.85
CA TYR A 195 0.63 -3.37 -2.38
C TYR A 195 0.67 -2.34 -3.51
N VAL A 196 1.61 -2.49 -4.44
CA VAL A 196 1.68 -1.63 -5.64
C VAL A 196 0.41 -1.80 -6.48
N ALA A 197 -0.04 -3.03 -6.72
CA ALA A 197 -1.29 -3.30 -7.45
C ALA A 197 -2.50 -2.65 -6.77
N ALA A 198 -2.58 -2.66 -5.44
CA ALA A 198 -3.65 -1.98 -4.70
C ALA A 198 -3.62 -0.46 -4.86
N ILE A 199 -2.43 0.16 -4.90
CA ILE A 199 -2.26 1.59 -5.16
C ILE A 199 -2.69 1.95 -6.59
N VAL A 200 -2.27 1.14 -7.58
CA VAL A 200 -2.67 1.33 -8.98
C VAL A 200 -4.18 1.20 -9.14
N LEU A 201 -4.76 0.15 -8.54
CA LEU A 201 -6.21 -0.07 -8.54
C LEU A 201 -6.95 1.12 -7.93
N PHE A 202 -6.49 1.64 -6.79
CA PHE A 202 -7.07 2.82 -6.17
C PHE A 202 -7.09 4.03 -7.12
N TRP A 203 -5.94 4.40 -7.70
CA TRP A 203 -5.87 5.56 -8.61
C TRP A 203 -6.67 5.37 -9.90
N MET A 204 -6.77 4.13 -10.36
CA MET A 204 -7.59 3.78 -11.50
C MET A 204 -9.08 3.86 -11.19
N ASP A 205 -9.53 3.42 -10.00
CA ASP A 205 -10.92 3.56 -9.57
C ASP A 205 -11.30 5.03 -9.35
N ILE A 206 -10.38 5.84 -8.83
CA ILE A 206 -10.53 7.30 -8.80
C ILE A 206 -10.75 7.87 -10.21
N SER A 207 -9.90 7.47 -11.17
CA SER A 207 -10.01 7.91 -12.56
C SER A 207 -11.36 7.50 -13.15
N ARG A 208 -11.78 6.25 -12.91
CA ARG A 208 -13.07 5.70 -13.36
C ARG A 208 -14.24 6.51 -12.82
N HIS A 209 -14.28 6.79 -11.51
CA HIS A 209 -15.31 7.63 -10.91
C HIS A 209 -15.36 9.03 -11.52
N GLY A 210 -14.20 9.62 -11.79
CA GLY A 210 -14.11 10.89 -12.52
C GLY A 210 -14.73 10.81 -13.92
N VAL A 211 -14.39 9.80 -14.72
CA VAL A 211 -14.95 9.63 -16.07
C VAL A 211 -16.44 9.34 -16.04
N GLU A 212 -16.90 8.46 -15.15
CA GLU A 212 -18.32 8.13 -14.98
C GLU A 212 -19.17 9.37 -14.67
N SER A 213 -18.64 10.30 -13.86
CA SER A 213 -19.33 11.56 -13.56
C SER A 213 -19.57 12.47 -14.78
N LEU A 214 -18.87 12.23 -15.89
CA LEU A 214 -19.02 12.96 -17.15
C LEU A 214 -19.87 12.24 -18.19
N VAL A 215 -20.14 10.94 -18.05
CA VAL A 215 -20.74 10.12 -19.11
C VAL A 215 -22.10 10.66 -19.55
N GLU A 216 -22.94 11.11 -18.61
CA GLU A 216 -24.24 11.69 -18.93
C GLU A 216 -24.12 12.95 -19.81
N ARG A 217 -23.05 13.73 -19.63
CA ARG A 217 -22.77 14.97 -20.37
C ARG A 217 -21.97 14.70 -21.64
N GLN A 218 -21.19 13.61 -21.68
CA GLN A 218 -20.29 13.24 -22.76
C GLN A 218 -20.35 11.71 -22.99
N PRO A 219 -21.37 11.20 -23.69
CA PRO A 219 -21.56 9.76 -23.90
C PRO A 219 -20.39 9.07 -24.60
N GLY A 220 -19.62 9.83 -25.39
CA GLY A 220 -18.38 9.36 -26.03
C GLY A 220 -17.29 8.93 -25.06
N LEU A 221 -17.42 9.11 -23.75
CA LEU A 221 -16.47 8.63 -22.74
C LEU A 221 -16.76 7.20 -22.26
N GLN A 222 -17.86 6.58 -22.67
CA GLN A 222 -18.24 5.22 -22.23
C GLN A 222 -17.15 4.18 -22.52
N TRP A 223 -16.47 4.27 -23.66
CA TRP A 223 -15.38 3.34 -24.01
C TRP A 223 -14.20 3.45 -23.03
N MET A 224 -13.96 4.64 -22.45
CA MET A 224 -12.88 4.85 -21.49
C MET A 224 -13.22 4.19 -20.15
N VAL A 225 -14.49 4.23 -19.73
CA VAL A 225 -14.98 3.47 -18.57
C VAL A 225 -14.77 1.97 -18.79
N LEU A 226 -15.18 1.44 -19.96
CA LEU A 226 -15.00 0.02 -20.29
C LEU A 226 -13.52 -0.39 -20.27
N ARG A 227 -12.64 0.43 -20.85
CA ARG A 227 -11.18 0.20 -20.82
C ARG A 227 -10.62 0.16 -19.41
N LEU A 228 -11.08 1.03 -18.51
CA LEU A 228 -10.66 1.04 -17.11
C LEU A 228 -11.16 -0.21 -16.37
N LEU A 229 -12.38 -0.67 -16.66
CA LEU A 229 -12.93 -1.91 -16.11
C LEU A 229 -12.15 -3.15 -16.56
N GLU A 230 -11.74 -3.23 -17.83
CA GLU A 230 -10.90 -4.31 -18.34
C GLU A 230 -9.53 -4.36 -17.63
N ARG A 231 -8.89 -3.20 -17.47
CA ARG A 231 -7.61 -3.09 -16.74
C ARG A 231 -7.74 -3.40 -15.24
N ARG A 232 -8.95 -3.31 -14.69
CA ARG A 232 -9.24 -3.61 -13.28
C ARG A 232 -9.07 -5.08 -12.95
N ILE A 233 -9.43 -5.97 -13.87
CA ILE A 233 -9.49 -7.41 -13.65
C ILE A 233 -8.17 -7.98 -13.10
N PRO A 234 -7.01 -7.81 -13.77
CA PRO A 234 -5.75 -8.37 -13.27
C PRO A 234 -5.30 -7.74 -11.94
N LEU A 235 -5.65 -6.48 -11.68
CA LEU A 235 -5.31 -5.81 -10.41
C LEU A 235 -6.13 -6.37 -9.25
N LEU A 236 -7.42 -6.65 -9.46
CA LEU A 236 -8.27 -7.30 -8.46
C LEU A 236 -7.76 -8.69 -8.12
N GLU A 237 -7.37 -9.47 -9.13
CA GLU A 237 -6.77 -10.78 -8.93
C GLU A 237 -5.49 -10.68 -8.10
N ALA A 238 -4.62 -9.71 -8.39
CA ALA A 238 -3.37 -9.50 -7.66
C ALA A 238 -3.56 -9.09 -6.19
N ILE A 239 -4.66 -8.41 -5.85
CA ILE A 239 -4.90 -7.96 -4.47
C ILE A 239 -5.80 -8.90 -3.66
N THR A 240 -6.43 -9.88 -4.30
CA THR A 240 -7.25 -10.88 -3.63
C THR A 240 -6.33 -11.93 -3.03
N PRO A 241 -6.44 -12.27 -1.73
CA PRO A 241 -5.67 -13.36 -1.16
C PRO A 241 -5.97 -14.64 -1.94
N ALA A 242 -4.94 -15.39 -2.33
CA ALA A 242 -5.12 -16.74 -2.85
C ALA A 242 -5.92 -17.54 -1.81
N ARG A 243 -7.03 -18.16 -2.22
CA ARG A 243 -7.79 -19.05 -1.34
C ARG A 243 -6.85 -20.18 -0.94
N VAL A 244 -6.51 -20.24 0.34
CA VAL A 244 -5.86 -21.41 0.93
C VAL A 244 -6.93 -22.52 0.86
N GLY A 245 -6.70 -23.50 -0.01
CA GLY A 245 -7.53 -24.71 -0.14
C GLY A 245 -7.18 -25.75 0.91
#